data_AF-A0AAE6W4E8-F1
#
_entry.id   AF-A0AAE6W4E8-F1
#
_cell.length_a   1.000
_cell.length_b   1.000
_cell.length_c   1.000
_cell.angle_alpha   90.00
_cell.angle_beta   90.00
_cell.angle_gamma   90.00
#
_symmetry.space_group_name_H-M   'P 1'
#
loop_
_entity.id
_entity.type
_entity.pdbx_description
1 polymer ?
#
loop_
_entity_poly.entity_id
_entity_poly.type
_entity_poly.pdbx_seq_one_letter_code
_entity_poly.pdbx_strand_id
1 'polypeptide(L)' 'MVLVDSATGEEVEPVVLDARTGRRLDDSEAYVFTAGPAAGAAMRGGRYEESGRA' A
#
# COMPACT_ATOMS: atom_id res chain seq x y z
N MET A 1 -0.90 -18.07 -0.47
CA MET A 1 0.56 -17.85 -0.66
C MET A 1 1.05 -17.21 0.62
N VAL A 2 2.07 -17.78 1.27
CA VAL A 2 2.64 -17.28 2.52
C VAL A 2 4.09 -16.85 2.28
N LEU A 3 4.55 -15.81 2.99
CA LEU A 3 5.96 -15.44 2.96
C LEU A 3 6.70 -16.30 4.00
N VAL A 4 7.84 -16.87 3.61
CA VAL A 4 8.66 -17.69 4.50
C VAL A 4 10.10 -17.20 4.51
N ASP A 5 10.77 -17.33 5.66
CA ASP A 5 12.22 -17.18 5.73
C ASP A 5 12.88 -18.34 4.99
N SER A 6 13.76 -18.03 4.03
CA SER A 6 14.36 -19.05 3.16
C SER A 6 15.37 -19.96 3.88
N ALA A 7 15.92 -19.52 5.02
CA ALA A 7 16.90 -20.28 5.78
C ALA A 7 16.25 -21.18 6.83
N THR A 8 15.15 -20.74 7.46
CA THR A 8 14.47 -21.48 8.53
C THR A 8 13.22 -22.21 8.07
N GLY A 9 12.57 -21.75 7.00
CA GLY A 9 11.28 -22.26 6.54
C GLY A 9 10.08 -21.78 7.37
N GLU A 10 10.29 -20.88 8.33
CA GLU A 10 9.23 -20.33 9.17
C GLU A 10 8.41 -19.28 8.40
N GLU A 11 7.10 -19.26 8.65
CA GLU A 11 6.20 -18.25 8.12
C GLU A 11 6.49 -16.88 8.75
N VAL A 12 6.47 -15.84 7.91
CA VAL A 12 6.71 -14.47 8.35
C VAL A 12 5.55 -13.57 7.92
N GLU A 13 5.19 -12.64 8.81
CA GLU A 13 4.19 -11.60 8.54
C GLU A 13 4.86 -10.40 7.85
N PRO A 14 4.58 -10.12 6.57
CA PRO A 14 5.20 -9.01 5.87
C PRO A 14 4.63 -7.66 6.33
N VAL A 15 5.50 -6.66 6.51
CA VAL A 15 5.10 -5.27 6.75
C VAL A 15 5.67 -4.35 5.69
N VAL A 16 4.84 -3.42 5.20
CA VAL A 16 5.26 -2.41 4.21
C VAL A 16 5.63 -1.13 4.94
N LEU A 17 6.81 -0.60 4.63
CA LEU A 17 7.34 0.62 5.24
C LEU A 17 7.61 1.68 4.17
N ASP A 18 7.47 2.96 4.53
CA ASP A 18 8.08 4.06 3.80
C ASP A 18 9.61 3.90 3.88
N ALA A 19 10.25 3.63 2.74
CA ALA A 19 11.68 3.38 2.66
C ALA A 19 12.56 4.56 3.17
N ARG A 20 12.04 5.78 3.14
CA ARG A 20 12.76 6.98 3.58
C ARG A 20 12.63 7.21 5.08
N THR A 21 11.48 6.88 5.66
CA THR A 21 11.18 7.24 7.06
C THR A 21 11.08 6.04 8.01
N GLY A 22 10.98 4.82 7.48
CA GLY A 22 10.76 3.60 8.25
C GLY A 22 9.35 3.48 8.85
N ARG A 23 8.44 4.40 8.53
CA ARG A 23 7.05 4.36 9.04
C ARG A 23 6.26 3.25 8.35
N ARG A 24 5.45 2.52 9.11
CA ARG A 24 4.53 1.50 8.57
C ARG A 24 3.43 2.16 7.74
N LEU A 25 3.09 1.55 6.61
CA LEU A 25 2.04 2.01 5.69
C LEU A 25 0.71 1.28 5.88
N ASP A 26 0.52 0.62 7.02
CA ASP A 26 -0.73 -0.05 7.41
C ASP A 26 -1.73 0.88 8.12
N ASP A 27 -1.34 2.13 8.39
CA ASP A 27 -2.23 3.17 8.89
C ASP A 27 -3.04 3.81 7.74
N SER A 28 -4.28 3.35 7.58
CA SER A 28 -5.20 3.82 6.56
C SER A 28 -5.68 5.26 6.75
N GLU A 29 -5.56 5.82 7.95
CA GLU A 29 -5.90 7.24 8.20
C GLU A 29 -4.72 8.15 7.82
N ALA A 30 -3.49 7.65 7.94
CA ALA A 30 -2.28 8.40 7.58
C ALA A 30 -1.93 8.36 6.09
N TYR A 31 -2.32 7.31 5.36
CA TYR A 31 -1.90 7.09 3.97
C TYR A 31 -3.06 6.72 3.04
N VAL A 32 -3.18 7.42 1.91
CA VAL A 32 -4.22 7.17 0.89
C VAL A 32 -3.60 7.01 -0.49
N PHE A 33 -4.19 6.15 -1.32
CA PHE A 33 -3.85 6.07 -2.74
C PHE A 33 -4.51 7.20 -3.50
N THR A 34 -3.73 7.92 -4.32
CA THR A 34 -4.23 9.03 -5.14
C THR A 34 -3.62 9.02 -6.54
N ALA A 35 -4.26 9.72 -7.47
CA ALA A 35 -3.79 9.84 -8.84
C ALA A 35 -2.51 10.69 -8.91
N GLY A 36 -1.43 10.08 -9.39
CA GLY A 36 -0.14 10.74 -9.56
C GLY A 36 -0.11 11.75 -10.73
N PRO A 37 0.98 12.54 -10.88
CA PRO A 37 1.09 13.56 -11.92
C PRO A 37 0.91 13.04 -13.34
N ALA A 38 1.38 11.82 -13.62
CA ALA A 38 1.27 11.18 -14.93
C ALA A 38 -0.04 10.39 -15.16
N ALA A 39 -0.99 10.44 -14.21
CA ALA A 39 -2.24 9.71 -14.31
C ALA A 39 -3.11 10.22 -15.48
N GLY A 40 -3.56 9.28 -16.32
CA GLY A 40 -4.51 9.56 -17.40
C GLY A 40 -5.94 9.81 -16.91
N ALA A 41 -6.82 10.24 -17.81
CA ALA A 41 -8.19 10.64 -17.48
C ALA A 41 -9.00 9.55 -16.74
N ALA A 42 -8.84 8.28 -17.11
CA ALA A 42 -9.52 7.15 -16.46
C ALA A 42 -9.10 6.95 -14.98
N MET A 43 -7.84 7.25 -14.64
CA MET A 43 -7.36 7.20 -13.25
C MET A 43 -7.89 8.38 -12.43
N ARG A 44 -8.04 9.55 -13.06
CA ARG A 44 -8.50 10.79 -12.41
C ARG A 44 -10.02 10.83 -12.23
N GLY A 45 -10.78 10.16 -13.11
CA GLY A 45 -12.24 10.18 -13.15
C GLY A 45 -12.98 9.40 -12.07
N GLY A 46 -12.39 9.20 -10.88
CA GLY A 46 -13.15 8.76 -9.70
C GLY A 46 -12.93 7.32 -9.20
N ARG A 47 -12.11 6.50 -9.86
CA ARG A 47 -11.89 5.10 -9.40
C ARG A 47 -11.28 5.00 -7.99
N TYR A 48 -10.58 6.04 -7.53
CA TYR A 48 -9.99 6.09 -6.19
C TYR A 48 -10.77 6.99 -5.20
N GLU A 49 -11.73 7.80 -5.68
CA GLU A 49 -12.60 8.60 -4.79
C GLU A 49 -13.66 7.74 -4.10
N GLU A 50 -14.07 6.64 -4.74
CA GLU A 50 -15.11 5.74 -4.23
C GLU A 50 -14.57 4.74 -3.17
N SER A 51 -13.29 4.36 -3.26
CA SER A 51 -12.66 3.43 -2.30
C SER A 51 -12.24 4.06 -0.95
N GLY A 52 -12.38 5.38 -0.79
CA GLY A 52 -12.05 6.10 0.45
C GLY A 52 -13.25 6.43 1.35
N ARG A 53 -14.45 5.96 1.02
CA ARG A 53 -15.66 6.17 1.83
C ARG A 53 -16.18 4.83 2.34
N ALA A 54 -15.82 4.49 3.57
CA ALA A 54 -16.58 3.59 4.44
C ALA A 54 -17.41 4.44 5.40
#